data_AF-A0A1V0B892-F1
#
_entry.id   AF-A0A1V0B892-F1
#
_cell.length_a   1.000
_cell.length_b   1.000
_cell.length_c   1.000
_cell.angle_alpha   90.00
_cell.angle_beta   90.00
_cell.angle_gamma   90.00
#
_symmetry.space_group_name_H-M   'P 1'
#
loop_
_entity.id
_entity.type
_entity.pdbx_description
1 polymer ?
#
loop_
_entity_poly.entity_id
_entity_poly.type
_entity_poly.pdbx_seq_one_letter_code
_entity_poly.pdbx_strand_id
1 'polypeptide(L)'
;MSTEIRQYLGIAVAMEGNSGGYPHGERHALILYVAQEEGAEPDWDEAENIVLEKLWGNVRLRKTGVLAKNMDLQEPFLEMYTQAMEYGSALLIYTEVEDENT
;
A
#
# COMPACT_ATOMS: atom_id res chain seq x y z
N MET A 1 4.19 -17.48 -14.77
CA MET A 1 3.88 -16.12 -15.25
C MET A 1 4.90 -15.20 -14.61
N SER A 2 5.32 -14.15 -15.31
CA SER A 2 6.24 -13.17 -14.75
C SER A 2 5.46 -12.21 -13.85
N THR A 3 5.97 -11.95 -12.65
CA THR A 3 5.31 -11.09 -11.66
C THR A 3 6.04 -9.76 -11.55
N GLU A 4 5.29 -8.68 -11.36
CA GLU A 4 5.78 -7.36 -11.00
C GLU A 4 5.06 -6.83 -9.76
N ILE A 5 5.66 -5.82 -9.10
CA ILE A 5 5.02 -5.14 -7.99
C ILE A 5 4.46 -3.80 -8.47
N ARG A 6 3.15 -3.64 -8.32
CA ARG A 6 2.46 -2.37 -8.49
C ARG A 6 2.27 -1.72 -7.13
N GLN A 7 2.63 -0.44 -7.02
CA GLN A 7 2.37 0.38 -5.85
C GLN A 7 1.11 1.23 -6.07
N TYR A 8 0.31 1.39 -5.02
CA TYR A 8 -0.82 2.32 -4.95
C TYR A 8 -0.60 3.27 -3.78
N LEU A 9 -0.75 4.57 -4.02
CA LEU A 9 -0.64 5.60 -2.99
C LEU A 9 -2.03 6.13 -2.68
N GLY A 10 -2.31 6.30 -1.40
CA GLY A 10 -3.61 6.78 -0.98
C GLY A 10 -3.65 7.21 0.47
N ILE A 11 -4.89 7.27 0.95
CA ILE A 11 -5.21 7.49 2.35
C ILE A 11 -6.21 6.44 2.80
N ALA A 12 -6.18 6.10 4.08
CA ALA A 12 -7.23 5.32 4.71
C ALA A 12 -7.42 5.77 6.16
N VAL A 13 -8.53 5.36 6.75
CA VAL A 13 -8.90 5.63 8.14
C VAL A 13 -8.75 4.35 8.94
N ALA A 14 -8.09 4.43 10.09
CA ALA A 14 -7.91 3.31 10.98
C ALA A 14 -9.27 2.83 11.53
N MET A 15 -9.60 1.55 11.35
CA MET A 15 -10.77 0.93 11.98
C MET A 15 -10.36 0.21 13.28
N GLU A 16 -11.34 -0.18 14.09
CA GLU A 16 -11.08 -0.96 15.30
C GLU A 16 -10.39 -2.28 14.93
N GLY A 17 -9.27 -2.59 15.59
CA GLY A 17 -8.48 -3.80 15.32
C GLY A 17 -7.54 -3.71 14.11
N ASN A 18 -7.33 -2.52 13.52
CA ASN A 18 -6.38 -2.34 12.42
C ASN A 18 -4.99 -2.91 12.74
N SER A 19 -4.33 -3.44 11.71
CA SER A 19 -3.04 -4.13 11.84
C SER A 19 -1.90 -3.24 12.35
N GLY A 20 -2.05 -1.92 12.30
CA GLY A 20 -1.05 -0.96 12.78
C GLY A 20 -1.22 -0.54 14.25
N GLY A 21 -2.30 -0.96 14.91
CA GLY A 21 -2.60 -0.56 16.28
C GLY A 21 -2.97 0.91 16.45
N TYR A 22 -3.36 1.58 15.37
CA TYR A 22 -3.70 3.02 15.38
C TYR A 22 -5.06 3.28 16.03
N PRO A 23 -5.26 4.46 16.65
CA PRO A 23 -6.56 4.86 17.18
C PRO A 23 -7.64 4.88 16.10
N HIS A 24 -8.83 4.37 16.44
CA HIS A 24 -9.97 4.35 15.53
C HIS A 24 -10.32 5.78 15.06
N GLY A 25 -10.51 5.95 13.76
CA GLY A 25 -10.87 7.22 13.14
C GLY A 25 -9.69 8.08 12.69
N GLU A 26 -8.45 7.73 13.02
CA GLU A 26 -7.28 8.45 12.52
C GLU A 26 -7.07 8.20 11.02
N ARG A 27 -6.68 9.26 10.31
CA ARG A 27 -6.47 9.23 8.87
C ARG A 27 -4.98 9.18 8.58
N HIS A 28 -4.56 8.19 7.79
CA HIS A 28 -3.16 7.95 7.47
C HIS A 28 -2.93 7.96 5.96
N ALA A 29 -1.73 8.36 5.56
CA ALA A 29 -1.22 8.07 4.23
C ALA A 29 -0.78 6.60 4.16
N LEU A 30 -0.95 5.98 3.00
CA LEU A 30 -0.58 4.59 2.77
C LEU A 30 0.12 4.40 1.44
N ILE A 31 0.97 3.37 1.39
CA ILE A 31 1.44 2.74 0.16
C ILE A 31 1.07 1.27 0.22
N LEU A 32 0.26 0.82 -0.73
CA LEU A 32 -0.06 -0.58 -0.94
C LEU A 32 0.81 -1.13 -2.06
N TYR A 33 1.44 -2.27 -1.82
CA TYR A 33 2.21 -3.04 -2.78
C TYR A 33 1.39 -4.27 -3.16
N VAL A 34 1.18 -4.50 -4.45
CA VAL A 34 0.41 -5.64 -4.97
C VAL A 34 1.26 -6.37 -6.01
N ALA A 35 1.45 -7.67 -5.82
CA ALA A 35 2.02 -8.53 -6.84
C ALA A 35 0.98 -8.82 -7.92
N GLN A 36 1.33 -8.54 -9.17
CA GLN A 36 0.44 -8.74 -10.31
C GLN A 36 1.19 -9.35 -11.49
N GLU A 37 0.45 -9.79 -12.51
CA GLU A 37 1.04 -10.20 -13.78
C GLU A 37 1.75 -9.01 -14.45
N GLU A 38 2.94 -9.26 -15.01
CA GLU A 38 3.74 -8.23 -15.69
C GLU A 38 2.95 -7.58 -16.84
N GLY A 39 2.83 -6.25 -16.81
CA GLY A 39 2.09 -5.48 -17.80
C GLY A 39 0.57 -5.44 -17.60
N ALA A 40 0.04 -6.01 -16.52
CA ALA A 40 -1.39 -5.90 -16.20
C ALA A 40 -1.77 -4.45 -15.86
N GLU A 41 -2.96 -4.05 -16.32
CA GLU A 41 -3.58 -2.78 -15.96
C GLU A 41 -3.88 -2.71 -14.46
N PRO A 42 -3.88 -1.52 -13.84
CA PRO A 42 -4.19 -1.39 -12.43
C PRO A 42 -5.63 -1.84 -12.10
N ASP A 43 -5.76 -2.78 -11.18
CA ASP A 43 -7.04 -3.14 -10.56
C ASP A 43 -7.22 -2.35 -9.25
N TRP A 44 -8.00 -1.26 -9.35
CA TRP A 44 -8.23 -0.35 -8.23
C TRP A 44 -9.22 -0.92 -7.21
N ASP A 45 -10.21 -1.71 -7.66
CA ASP A 45 -11.23 -2.28 -6.79
C ASP A 45 -10.59 -3.36 -5.91
N GLU A 46 -9.75 -4.21 -6.49
CA GLU A 46 -8.99 -5.21 -5.74
C GLU A 46 -8.00 -4.55 -4.76
N ALA A 47 -7.30 -3.50 -5.19
CA ALA A 47 -6.40 -2.76 -4.32
C ALA A 47 -7.13 -2.14 -3.12
N GLU A 48 -8.35 -1.61 -3.31
CA GLU A 48 -9.18 -1.11 -2.23
C GLU A 48 -9.60 -2.24 -1.28
N ASN A 49 -10.05 -3.38 -1.81
CA ASN A 49 -10.46 -4.54 -1.01
C ASN A 49 -9.32 -5.06 -0.11
N ILE A 50 -8.10 -5.16 -0.64
CA ILE A 50 -6.92 -5.59 0.15
C ILE A 50 -6.69 -4.67 1.36
N VAL A 51 -6.91 -3.36 1.19
CA VAL A 51 -6.77 -2.39 2.28
C VAL A 51 -7.91 -2.56 3.28
N LEU A 52 -9.15 -2.73 2.82
CA LEU A 52 -10.32 -2.95 3.66
C LEU A 52 -10.21 -4.22 4.52
N GLU A 53 -9.70 -5.31 3.96
CA GLU A 53 -9.47 -6.58 4.67
C GLU A 53 -8.49 -6.47 5.84
N LYS A 54 -7.60 -5.46 5.81
CA LYS A 54 -6.65 -5.15 6.89
C LYS A 54 -7.25 -4.22 7.95
N LEU A 55 -8.58 -4.09 7.99
CA LEU A 55 -9.34 -3.25 8.92
C LEU A 55 -8.99 -1.76 8.80
N TRP A 56 -8.88 -1.31 7.55
CA TRP A 56 -8.84 0.10 7.18
C TRP A 56 -10.14 0.49 6.49
N GLY A 57 -10.58 1.74 6.63
CA GLY A 57 -11.84 2.24 6.07
C GLY A 57 -11.65 3.56 5.32
N ASN A 58 -12.71 4.04 4.64
CA ASN A 58 -12.68 5.28 3.88
C ASN A 58 -11.45 5.41 2.95
N VAL A 59 -11.09 4.30 2.31
CA VAL A 59 -9.89 4.19 1.48
C VAL A 59 -10.05 5.10 0.27
N ARG A 60 -8.99 5.85 -0.08
CA ARG A 60 -8.94 6.64 -1.31
C ARG A 60 -7.55 6.52 -1.93
N LEU A 61 -7.42 5.58 -2.86
CA LEU A 61 -6.24 5.44 -3.70
C LEU A 61 -6.26 6.54 -4.79
N ARG A 62 -5.10 7.11 -5.11
CA ARG A 62 -5.00 8.27 -6.02
C ARG A 62 -3.97 8.13 -7.12
N LYS A 63 -2.91 7.35 -6.86
CA LYS A 63 -1.80 7.17 -7.79
C LYS A 63 -1.37 5.72 -7.78
N THR A 64 -0.90 5.24 -8.92
CA THR A 64 -0.32 3.92 -9.05
C THR A 64 0.90 3.97 -9.97
N GLY A 65 1.81 3.01 -9.80
CA GLY A 65 2.96 2.81 -10.66
C GLY A 65 3.54 1.42 -10.48
N VAL A 66 4.32 0.96 -11.44
CA VAL A 66 5.06 -0.31 -11.36
C VAL A 66 6.46 -0.02 -10.83
N LEU A 67 6.92 -0.82 -9.88
CA LEU A 67 8.29 -0.77 -9.40
C LEU A 67 9.21 -1.50 -10.38
N ALA A 68 10.25 -0.81 -10.82
CA ALA A 68 11.24 -1.39 -11.72
C ALA A 68 12.03 -2.51 -11.01
N LYS A 69 12.24 -3.63 -11.70
CA LYS A 69 12.95 -4.83 -11.17
C LYS A 69 14.40 -4.55 -10.73
N ASN A 70 15.01 -3.47 -11.22
CA ASN A 70 16.40 -3.08 -10.94
C ASN A 70 16.50 -1.86 -10.00
N MET A 71 15.44 -1.54 -9.27
CA MET A 71 15.46 -0.45 -8.30
C MET A 71 16.26 -0.85 -7.06
N ASP A 72 17.17 0.03 -6.62
CA ASP A 72 17.86 -0.10 -5.34
C ASP A 72 16.92 0.39 -4.23
N LEU A 73 16.14 -0.54 -3.66
CA LEU A 73 15.19 -0.25 -2.59
C LEU A 73 15.89 -0.30 -1.24
N GLN A 74 15.64 0.72 -0.41
CA GLN A 74 16.04 0.75 0.99
C GLN A 74 14.86 0.42 1.90
N GLU A 75 15.13 0.10 3.16
CA GLU A 75 14.08 -0.10 4.15
C GLU A 75 13.28 1.20 4.40
N PRO A 76 11.95 1.11 4.62
CA PRO A 76 11.13 -0.10 4.73
C PRO A 76 10.62 -0.65 3.37
N PHE A 77 10.98 -0.03 2.25
CA PHE A 77 10.43 -0.36 0.93
C PHE A 77 10.89 -1.73 0.41
N LEU A 78 12.11 -2.14 0.75
CA LEU A 78 12.65 -3.46 0.40
C LEU A 78 11.86 -4.58 1.09
N GLU A 79 11.58 -4.44 2.38
CA GLU A 79 10.73 -5.39 3.11
C GLU A 79 9.32 -5.46 2.50
N MET A 80 8.69 -4.32 2.21
CA MET A 80 7.36 -4.29 1.61
C MET A 80 7.30 -4.94 0.23
N TYR A 81 8.31 -4.70 -0.61
CA TYR A 81 8.45 -5.38 -1.90
C TYR A 81 8.53 -6.90 -1.72
N THR A 82 9.37 -7.35 -0.79
CA THR A 82 9.59 -8.78 -0.52
C THR A 82 8.32 -9.44 -0.01
N GLN A 83 7.64 -8.82 0.96
CA GLN A 83 6.35 -9.32 1.48
C GLN A 83 5.28 -9.37 0.38
N ALA A 84 5.19 -8.38 -0.49
CA ALA A 84 4.22 -8.40 -1.58
C ALA A 84 4.51 -9.53 -2.58
N MET A 85 5.79 -9.80 -2.89
CA MET A 85 6.18 -10.93 -3.74
C MET A 85 5.84 -12.29 -3.12
N GLU A 86 5.96 -12.42 -1.79
CA GLU A 86 5.71 -13.69 -1.08
C GLU A 86 4.22 -13.93 -0.80
N TYR A 87 3.49 -12.90 -0.37
CA TYR A 87 2.12 -13.02 0.15
C TYR A 87 1.07 -12.38 -0.75
N GLY A 88 1.47 -11.84 -1.90
CA GLY A 88 0.59 -11.19 -2.88
C GLY A 88 0.38 -9.70 -2.62
N SER A 89 0.46 -9.24 -1.36
CA SER A 89 0.39 -7.81 -1.04
C SER A 89 1.11 -7.43 0.26
N ALA A 90 1.50 -6.16 0.36
CA ALA A 90 2.03 -5.56 1.57
C ALA A 90 1.49 -4.14 1.73
N LEU A 91 1.23 -3.72 2.96
CA LEU A 91 0.64 -2.41 3.27
C LEU A 91 1.56 -1.63 4.20
N LEU A 92 2.09 -0.51 3.72
CA LEU A 92 2.87 0.45 4.49
C LEU A 92 1.98 1.63 4.89
N ILE A 93 1.95 1.93 6.18
CA ILE A 93 1.17 3.04 6.76
C ILE A 93 2.11 4.07 7.35
N TYR A 94 1.87 5.33 7.04
CA TYR A 94 2.63 6.46 7.58
C TYR A 94 1.92 7.02 8.81
N THR A 95 2.69 7.23 9.88
CA THR A 95 2.22 7.75 11.17
C THR A 95 2.05 9.27 11.16
N GLU A 96 2.86 9.96 10.38
CA GLU A 96 2.88 11.42 10.30
C GLU A 96 2.68 11.85 8.84
N VAL A 97 1.77 12.79 8.63
CA VAL A 97 1.79 13.63 7.44
C VAL A 97 2.72 14.77 7.81
N GLU A 98 3.95 14.80 7.28
CA GLU A 98 4.70 16.05 7.30
C GLU A 98 3.91 17.03 6.42
N ASP A 99 3.11 17.87 7.07
CA ASP A 99 2.64 19.10 6.45
C ASP A 99 3.90 19.94 6.20
N GLU A 100 4.35 20.00 4.95
CA GLU A 100 5.22 21.09 4.49
C GLU A 100 4.45 22.40 4.70
N ASN A 101 4.54 22.95 5.91
CA ASN A 101 4.06 24.29 6.23
C ASN A 101 4.84 25.26 5.34
N THR A 102 4.15 25.70 4.29
CA THR A 102 4.55 26.82 3.43
C THR A 102 4.18 28.14 4.08
#